data_AF-A0A852YL93-F1
#
_entry.id   AF-A0A852YL93-F1
#
_cell.length_a   1.000
_cell.length_b   1.000
_cell.length_c   1.000
_cell.angle_alpha   90.00
_cell.angle_beta   90.00
_cell.angle_gamma   90.00
#
_symmetry.space_group_name_H-M   'P 1'
#
loop_
_entity.id
_entity.type
_entity.pdbx_description
1 polymer ?
#
loop_
_entity_poly.entity_id
_entity_poly.type
_entity_poly.pdbx_seq_one_letter_code
_entity_poly.pdbx_strand_id
1 'polypeptide(L)'
;MSSTDTSADSTATSTDAASADSGEGASLRERKKQQTRRAIHEAALRLIEQHGLEATTIEQICAEAEVSPRTFFNYFPSKPAAALDLPERVMSAETEQRFRSATGALVPALCELIIDMGAAGPKRARMKELVIRRPELVPPLSQWMTGLRGDLVALAASRAGSHAEAELAVTLVMAALGFVLHHEEADDEAPLAERLRGAIDRLVAVNAAPLV
;
A
#
# COMPACT_ATOMS: atom_id res chain seq x y z
N MET A 1 12.60 -9.05 79.91
CA MET A 1 12.41 -7.97 78.93
C MET A 1 13.49 -8.18 77.86
N SER A 2 13.40 -9.24 77.06
CA SER A 2 12.53 -9.46 75.89
C SER A 2 12.79 -8.51 74.73
N SER A 3 13.00 -9.16 73.57
CA SER A 3 12.92 -8.68 72.19
C SER A 3 14.24 -8.19 71.59
N THR A 4 15.07 -9.09 71.05
CA THR A 4 15.06 -9.64 69.66
C THR A 4 15.57 -8.65 68.62
N ASP A 5 16.87 -8.73 68.35
CA ASP A 5 17.51 -8.26 67.13
C ASP A 5 17.45 -9.41 66.11
N THR A 6 16.42 -9.39 65.28
CA THR A 6 16.24 -10.29 64.13
C THR A 6 15.75 -9.43 62.98
N SER A 7 16.67 -8.91 62.17
CA SER A 7 16.36 -8.56 60.78
C SER A 7 17.21 -9.45 59.89
N ALA A 8 16.59 -10.56 59.52
CA ALA A 8 16.99 -11.36 58.38
C ALA A 8 16.69 -10.57 57.11
N ASP A 9 17.73 -10.26 56.32
CA ASP A 9 17.57 -9.84 54.94
C ASP A 9 18.17 -10.93 54.05
N SER A 10 17.31 -11.85 53.63
CA SER A 10 17.62 -12.85 52.61
C SER A 10 16.32 -13.28 51.93
N THR A 11 15.98 -12.59 50.85
CA THR A 11 15.11 -13.06 49.77
C THR A 11 15.64 -12.45 48.48
N ALA A 12 16.47 -13.19 47.73
CA ALA A 12 16.04 -14.13 46.70
C ALA A 12 15.80 -13.45 45.33
N THR A 13 16.83 -13.58 44.49
CA THR A 13 16.74 -14.19 43.15
C THR A 13 15.79 -13.54 42.13
N SER A 14 16.40 -12.68 41.31
CA SER A 14 16.59 -12.90 39.87
C SER A 14 15.58 -13.82 39.19
N THR A 15 14.48 -13.28 38.67
CA THR A 15 13.73 -13.86 37.52
C THR A 15 12.87 -12.76 36.94
N ASP A 16 13.43 -11.91 36.06
CA ASP A 16 12.59 -11.18 35.09
C ASP A 16 13.36 -10.69 33.84
N ALA A 17 14.21 -11.55 33.28
CA ALA A 17 15.00 -11.26 32.08
C ALA A 17 14.60 -12.14 30.87
N ALA A 18 13.34 -12.61 30.81
CA ALA A 18 12.91 -13.59 29.81
C ALA A 18 11.74 -13.14 28.90
N SER A 19 11.38 -11.86 28.90
CA SER A 19 10.21 -11.37 28.15
C SER A 19 10.51 -10.32 27.06
N ALA A 20 11.79 -9.97 26.80
CA ALA A 20 12.16 -8.93 25.83
C ALA A 20 12.55 -9.43 24.41
N ASP A 21 12.84 -10.72 24.20
CA ASP A 21 13.45 -11.22 22.95
C ASP A 21 12.46 -11.44 21.79
N SER A 22 11.15 -11.53 22.07
CA SER A 22 10.13 -11.85 21.06
C SER A 22 9.79 -10.70 20.10
N GLY A 23 10.14 -9.45 20.44
CA GLY A 23 9.85 -8.26 19.64
C GLY A 23 10.98 -7.84 18.67
N GLU A 24 12.24 -8.03 19.06
CA GLU A 24 13.40 -7.63 18.26
C GLU A 24 13.60 -8.52 17.03
N GLY A 25 13.43 -9.83 17.16
CA GLY A 25 13.55 -10.78 16.04
C GLY A 25 12.51 -10.57 14.94
N ALA A 26 11.28 -10.17 15.29
CA ALA A 26 10.22 -9.84 14.33
C ALA A 26 10.56 -8.56 13.55
N SER A 27 11.11 -7.55 14.22
CA SER A 27 11.54 -6.30 13.59
C SER A 27 12.70 -6.49 12.62
N LEU A 28 13.67 -7.35 12.94
CA LEU A 28 14.82 -7.63 12.08
C LEU A 28 14.42 -8.42 10.82
N ARG A 29 13.50 -9.38 10.96
CA ARG A 29 12.95 -10.13 9.82
C ARG A 29 12.16 -9.22 8.89
N GLU A 30 11.30 -8.35 9.42
CA GLU A 30 10.54 -7.40 8.61
C GLU A 30 11.46 -6.39 7.93
N ARG A 31 12.47 -5.86 8.62
CA ARG A 31 13.48 -4.98 8.01
C ARG A 31 14.24 -5.66 6.87
N LYS A 32 14.71 -6.89 7.07
CA LYS A 32 15.39 -7.67 6.00
C LYS A 32 14.44 -7.91 4.83
N LYS A 33 13.18 -8.27 5.10
CA LYS A 33 12.16 -8.47 4.08
C LYS A 33 11.94 -7.21 3.23
N GLN A 34 11.78 -6.05 3.87
CA GLN A 34 11.63 -4.77 3.17
C GLN A 34 12.89 -4.38 2.40
N GLN A 35 14.08 -4.64 2.95
CA GLN A 35 15.35 -4.37 2.26
C GLN A 35 15.48 -5.24 0.99
N THR A 36 15.19 -6.53 1.07
CA THR A 36 15.21 -7.43 -0.08
C THR A 36 14.18 -7.00 -1.14
N ARG A 37 12.95 -6.67 -0.73
CA ARG A 37 11.92 -6.15 -1.65
C ARG A 37 12.41 -4.90 -2.39
N ARG A 38 13.00 -3.95 -1.66
CA ARG A 38 13.54 -2.70 -2.23
C ARG A 38 14.67 -2.97 -3.20
N ALA A 39 15.61 -3.84 -2.86
CA ALA A 39 16.72 -4.21 -3.75
C ALA A 39 16.21 -4.80 -5.08
N ILE A 40 15.24 -5.71 -5.02
CA ILE A 40 14.61 -6.29 -6.22
C ILE A 40 13.90 -5.20 -7.05
N HIS A 41 13.13 -4.33 -6.40
CA HIS A 41 12.43 -3.23 -7.08
C HIS A 41 13.42 -2.29 -7.79
N GLU A 42 14.48 -1.86 -7.09
CA GLU A 42 15.48 -0.93 -7.64
C GLU A 42 16.25 -1.53 -8.81
N ALA A 43 16.61 -2.81 -8.74
CA ALA A 43 17.24 -3.53 -9.85
C ALA A 43 16.30 -3.64 -11.06
N ALA A 44 15.05 -4.09 -10.84
CA ALA A 44 14.05 -4.22 -11.89
C ALA A 44 13.74 -2.88 -12.57
N LEU A 45 13.56 -1.83 -11.77
CA LEU A 45 13.30 -0.49 -12.24
C LEU A 45 14.45 0.02 -13.11
N ARG A 46 15.70 -0.10 -12.64
CA ARG A 46 16.88 0.37 -13.35
C ARG A 46 17.07 -0.34 -14.68
N LEU A 47 17.00 -1.67 -14.69
CA LEU A 47 17.17 -2.47 -15.90
C LEU A 47 16.07 -2.19 -16.92
N ILE A 48 14.80 -2.12 -16.49
CA ILE A 48 13.69 -1.82 -17.40
C ILE A 48 13.74 -0.38 -17.90
N GLU A 49 14.16 0.57 -17.06
CA GLU A 49 14.35 1.95 -17.49
C GLU A 49 15.46 2.07 -18.55
N GLN A 50 16.54 1.30 -18.43
CA GLN A 50 17.68 1.34 -19.36
C GLN A 50 17.44 0.53 -20.64
N HIS A 51 16.98 -0.72 -20.51
CA HIS A 51 16.93 -1.69 -21.59
C HIS A 51 15.52 -1.93 -22.14
N GLY A 52 14.49 -1.46 -21.45
CA GLY A 52 13.09 -1.76 -21.75
C GLY A 52 12.63 -3.08 -21.12
N LEU A 53 11.32 -3.33 -21.18
CA LEU A 53 10.72 -4.49 -20.53
C LEU A 53 11.19 -5.82 -21.14
N GLU A 54 11.15 -5.94 -22.47
CA GLU A 54 11.44 -7.19 -23.17
C GLU A 54 12.89 -7.64 -23.04
N ALA A 55 13.84 -6.69 -23.13
CA ALA A 55 15.26 -6.97 -23.03
C ALA A 55 15.76 -7.29 -21.61
N THR A 56 14.91 -7.07 -20.59
CA THR A 56 15.22 -7.36 -19.18
C THR A 56 14.73 -8.75 -18.78
N THR A 57 15.61 -9.56 -18.20
CA THR A 57 15.27 -10.90 -17.67
C THR A 57 15.21 -10.93 -16.15
N ILE A 58 14.50 -11.91 -15.59
CA ILE A 58 14.42 -12.11 -14.13
C ILE A 58 15.80 -12.47 -13.57
N GLU A 59 16.61 -13.21 -14.34
CA GLU A 59 17.97 -13.61 -13.96
C GLU A 59 18.89 -12.39 -13.81
N GLN A 60 18.80 -11.41 -14.71
CA GLN A 60 19.54 -10.15 -14.60
C GLN A 60 19.14 -9.38 -13.35
N ILE A 61 17.84 -9.27 -13.08
CA ILE A 61 17.31 -8.62 -11.87
C ILE A 61 17.82 -9.35 -10.62
N CYS A 62 17.76 -10.68 -10.60
CA CYS A 62 18.22 -11.51 -9.50
C CYS A 62 19.72 -11.33 -9.24
N ALA A 63 20.53 -11.31 -10.30
CA ALA A 63 21.97 -11.11 -10.21
C ALA A 63 22.31 -9.73 -9.63
N GLU A 64 21.62 -8.67 -10.08
CA GLU A 64 21.84 -7.30 -9.60
C GLU A 64 21.32 -7.08 -8.17
N ALA A 65 20.23 -7.74 -7.77
CA ALA A 65 19.67 -7.66 -6.42
C ALA A 65 20.30 -8.68 -5.44
N GLU A 66 21.27 -9.49 -5.89
CA GLU A 66 21.92 -10.56 -5.11
C GLU A 66 20.93 -11.56 -4.49
N VAL A 67 19.94 -12.01 -5.26
CA VAL A 67 18.92 -12.97 -4.82
C VAL A 67 18.77 -14.16 -5.78
N SER A 68 18.15 -15.23 -5.30
CA SER A 68 17.75 -16.35 -6.18
C SER A 68 16.43 -16.05 -6.91
N PRO A 69 16.14 -16.70 -8.06
CA PRO A 69 14.82 -16.61 -8.70
C PRO A 69 13.67 -17.01 -7.78
N ARG A 70 13.87 -18.03 -6.92
CA ARG A 70 12.89 -18.41 -5.90
C ARG A 70 12.63 -17.25 -4.93
N THR A 71 13.68 -16.57 -4.50
CA THR A 71 13.55 -15.39 -3.65
C THR A 71 12.81 -14.28 -4.38
N PHE A 72 13.12 -13.99 -5.65
CA PHE A 72 12.38 -13.00 -6.45
C PHE A 72 10.87 -13.27 -6.45
N PHE A 73 10.46 -14.50 -6.78
CA PHE A 73 9.04 -14.87 -6.83
C PHE A 73 8.33 -14.86 -5.47
N ASN A 74 9.07 -14.92 -4.36
CA ASN A 74 8.49 -14.72 -3.02
C ASN A 74 8.08 -13.25 -2.76
N TYR A 75 8.58 -12.29 -3.55
CA TYR A 75 8.30 -10.86 -3.38
C TYR A 75 7.46 -10.26 -4.50
N PHE A 76 7.65 -10.73 -5.74
CA PHE A 76 6.99 -10.20 -6.91
C PHE A 76 6.57 -11.32 -7.87
N PRO A 77 5.35 -11.25 -8.42
CA PRO A 77 4.87 -12.26 -9.36
C PRO A 77 5.53 -12.14 -10.75
N SER A 78 6.11 -10.98 -11.09
CA SER A 78 6.61 -10.69 -12.43
C SER A 78 7.59 -9.50 -12.46
N LYS A 79 8.40 -9.40 -13.53
CA LYS A 79 9.32 -8.26 -13.75
C LYS A 79 8.61 -6.89 -13.86
N PRO A 80 7.43 -6.74 -14.52
CA PRO A 80 6.70 -5.47 -14.48
C PRO A 80 6.24 -5.11 -13.07
N ALA A 81 5.72 -6.09 -12.30
CA ALA A 81 5.29 -5.84 -10.93
C ALA A 81 6.46 -5.40 -10.02
N ALA A 82 7.65 -5.98 -10.24
CA ALA A 82 8.87 -5.55 -9.56
C ALA A 82 9.27 -4.11 -9.93
N ALA A 83 9.29 -3.74 -11.21
CA ALA A 83 9.67 -2.39 -11.64
C ALA A 83 8.66 -1.30 -11.23
N LEU A 84 7.37 -1.63 -11.21
CA LEU A 84 6.30 -0.71 -10.79
C LEU A 84 6.08 -0.73 -9.25
N ASP A 85 6.81 -1.59 -8.52
CA ASP A 85 6.63 -1.86 -7.09
C ASP A 85 5.17 -2.14 -6.71
N LEU A 86 4.49 -2.92 -7.55
CA LEU A 86 3.11 -3.33 -7.35
C LEU A 86 3.09 -4.50 -6.36
N PRO A 87 2.53 -4.33 -5.15
CA PRO A 87 2.38 -5.43 -4.22
C PRO A 87 1.28 -6.37 -4.73
N GLU A 88 1.45 -7.67 -4.46
CA GLU A 88 0.41 -8.68 -4.73
C GLU A 88 -0.86 -8.40 -3.91
N ARG A 89 -0.68 -7.86 -2.70
CA ARG A 89 -1.75 -7.44 -1.81
C ARG A 89 -1.53 -6.00 -1.39
N VAL A 90 -2.44 -5.11 -1.80
CA VAL A 90 -2.34 -3.66 -1.53
C VAL A 90 -2.85 -3.31 -0.14
N MET A 91 -3.83 -4.07 0.35
CA MET A 91 -4.47 -3.84 1.64
C MET A 91 -3.97 -4.85 2.67
N SER A 92 -3.46 -4.33 3.79
CA SER A 92 -3.11 -5.17 4.94
C SER A 92 -4.38 -5.73 5.60
N ALA A 93 -4.24 -6.84 6.34
CA ALA A 93 -5.37 -7.39 7.11
C ALA A 93 -5.92 -6.38 8.14
N GLU A 94 -5.04 -5.52 8.68
CA GLU A 94 -5.42 -4.45 9.59
C GLU A 94 -6.24 -3.37 8.89
N THR A 95 -5.80 -2.94 7.70
CA THR A 95 -6.50 -1.96 6.85
C THR A 95 -7.89 -2.47 6.47
N GLU A 96 -8.00 -3.75 6.06
CA GLU A 96 -9.28 -4.39 5.81
C GLU A 96 -10.18 -4.41 7.05
N GLN A 97 -9.62 -4.77 8.21
CA GLN A 97 -10.38 -4.87 9.44
C GLN A 97 -10.90 -3.50 9.89
N ARG A 98 -10.07 -2.46 9.78
CA ARG A 98 -10.46 -1.06 10.05
C ARG A 98 -11.66 -0.65 9.19
N PHE A 99 -11.62 -0.94 7.90
CA PHE A 99 -12.75 -0.67 7.01
C PHE A 99 -14.02 -1.46 7.40
N ARG A 100 -13.88 -2.74 7.74
CA ARG A 100 -15.03 -3.57 8.17
C ARG A 100 -15.66 -3.05 9.46
N SER A 101 -14.87 -2.53 10.39
CA SER A 101 -15.35 -1.94 11.64
C SER A 101 -15.77 -0.47 11.52
N ALA A 102 -15.56 0.17 10.37
CA ALA A 102 -15.89 1.56 10.17
C ALA A 102 -17.40 1.80 10.29
N THR A 103 -17.76 2.94 10.87
CA THR A 103 -19.14 3.41 11.01
C THR A 103 -19.36 4.67 10.16
N GLY A 104 -20.61 4.98 9.85
CA GLY A 104 -20.97 6.11 8.99
C GLY A 104 -21.16 5.71 7.52
N ALA A 105 -20.89 6.65 6.62
CA ALA A 105 -21.16 6.51 5.19
C ALA A 105 -20.03 5.76 4.46
N LEU A 106 -20.41 4.98 3.44
CA LEU A 106 -19.51 4.11 2.68
C LEU A 106 -18.41 4.89 1.93
N VAL A 107 -18.78 5.98 1.25
CA VAL A 107 -17.83 6.77 0.45
C VAL A 107 -16.73 7.40 1.31
N PRO A 108 -17.02 8.10 2.42
CA PRO A 108 -15.98 8.56 3.34
C PRO A 108 -15.08 7.43 3.88
N ALA A 109 -15.65 6.27 4.25
CA ALA A 109 -14.85 5.13 4.72
C ALA A 109 -13.91 4.59 3.62
N LEU A 110 -14.35 4.58 2.36
CA LEU A 110 -13.52 4.22 1.22
C LEU A 110 -12.43 5.27 0.94
N CYS A 111 -12.69 6.56 1.16
CA CYS A 111 -11.66 7.60 1.07
C CYS A 111 -10.52 7.36 2.07
N GLU A 112 -10.87 7.10 3.34
CA GLU A 112 -9.88 6.76 4.38
C GLU A 112 -9.09 5.51 4.03
N LEU A 113 -9.76 4.47 3.51
CA LEU A 113 -9.11 3.26 3.02
C LEU A 113 -8.05 3.55 1.94
N ILE A 114 -8.38 4.40 0.96
CA ILE A 114 -7.45 4.79 -0.12
C ILE A 114 -6.25 5.59 0.41
N ILE A 115 -6.47 6.44 1.42
CA ILE A 115 -5.42 7.21 2.08
C ILE A 115 -4.47 6.26 2.83
N ASP A 116 -5.04 5.33 3.61
CA ASP A 116 -4.30 4.31 4.36
C ASP A 116 -3.44 3.40 3.46
N MET A 117 -3.88 3.17 2.22
CA MET A 117 -3.12 2.41 1.23
C MET A 117 -1.91 3.18 0.66
N GLY A 118 -1.78 4.47 0.93
CA GLY A 118 -0.69 5.30 0.43
C GLY A 118 -0.76 5.53 -1.09
N ALA A 119 -1.97 5.67 -1.64
CA ALA A 119 -2.20 5.80 -3.08
C ALA A 119 -1.60 7.09 -3.71
N ALA A 120 -1.19 8.06 -2.89
CA ALA A 120 -0.46 9.25 -3.31
C ALA A 120 0.98 9.27 -2.73
N GLY A 121 1.89 9.96 -3.42
CA GLY A 121 3.26 10.21 -2.92
C GLY A 121 4.37 9.97 -3.95
N PRO A 122 5.65 10.08 -3.53
CA PRO A 122 6.82 10.03 -4.43
C PRO A 122 6.92 8.73 -5.25
N LYS A 123 6.53 7.59 -4.66
CA LYS A 123 6.50 6.29 -5.34
C LYS A 123 5.59 6.33 -6.57
N ARG A 124 4.42 6.96 -6.46
CA ARG A 124 3.47 7.12 -7.57
C ARG A 124 4.06 8.00 -8.68
N ALA A 125 4.69 9.13 -8.32
CA ALA A 125 5.31 10.02 -9.30
C ALA A 125 6.39 9.29 -10.11
N ARG A 126 7.24 8.51 -9.43
CA ARG A 126 8.26 7.67 -10.06
C ARG A 126 7.67 6.59 -10.97
N MET A 127 6.58 5.95 -10.53
CA MET A 127 5.84 4.98 -11.35
C MET A 127 5.25 5.63 -12.61
N LYS A 128 4.64 6.81 -12.47
CA LYS A 128 4.07 7.58 -13.60
C LYS A 128 5.14 7.92 -14.63
N GLU A 129 6.29 8.42 -14.18
CA GLU A 129 7.43 8.75 -15.05
C GLU A 129 7.94 7.52 -15.81
N LEU A 130 8.10 6.38 -15.11
CA LEU A 130 8.51 5.14 -15.74
C LEU A 130 7.52 4.70 -16.84
N VAL A 131 6.21 4.75 -16.57
CA VAL A 131 5.18 4.35 -17.53
C VAL A 131 5.13 5.29 -18.74
N ILE A 132 5.36 6.59 -18.55
CA ILE A 132 5.46 7.56 -19.64
C ILE A 132 6.65 7.22 -20.55
N ARG A 133 7.81 6.93 -19.95
CA ARG A 133 9.04 6.56 -20.66
C ARG A 133 8.96 5.18 -21.32
N ARG A 134 8.20 4.25 -20.72
CA ARG A 134 8.07 2.85 -21.12
C ARG A 134 6.59 2.45 -21.22
N PRO A 135 5.89 2.85 -22.31
CA PRO A 135 4.46 2.57 -22.50
C PRO A 135 4.10 1.08 -22.49
N GLU A 136 5.05 0.19 -22.73
CA GLU A 136 4.88 -1.26 -22.60
C GLU A 136 4.51 -1.72 -21.18
N LEU A 137 4.65 -0.85 -20.17
CA LEU A 137 4.20 -1.10 -18.79
C LEU A 137 2.73 -0.73 -18.56
N VAL A 138 2.04 -0.10 -19.52
CA VAL A 138 0.61 0.26 -19.40
C VAL A 138 -0.28 -0.98 -19.24
N PRO A 139 -0.15 -2.05 -20.05
CA PRO A 139 -0.97 -3.26 -19.88
C PRO A 139 -0.84 -3.92 -18.48
N PRO A 140 0.36 -4.24 -17.96
CA PRO A 140 0.47 -4.86 -16.64
C PRO A 140 -0.02 -3.94 -15.51
N LEU A 141 0.19 -2.62 -15.61
CA LEU A 141 -0.38 -1.66 -14.67
C LEU A 141 -1.92 -1.68 -14.71
N SER A 142 -2.52 -1.68 -15.90
CA SER A 142 -3.97 -1.71 -16.08
C SER A 142 -4.59 -3.00 -15.56
N GLN A 143 -3.93 -4.13 -15.77
CA GLN A 143 -4.35 -5.42 -15.22
C GLN A 143 -4.34 -5.40 -13.68
N TRP A 144 -3.27 -4.88 -13.07
CA TRP A 144 -3.18 -4.75 -11.62
C TRP A 144 -4.25 -3.79 -11.07
N MET A 145 -4.48 -2.63 -11.71
CA MET A 145 -5.53 -1.69 -11.30
C MET A 145 -6.93 -2.32 -11.39
N THR A 146 -7.17 -3.16 -12.38
CA THR A 146 -8.44 -3.90 -12.54
C THR A 146 -8.64 -4.89 -11.40
N GLY A 147 -7.58 -5.63 -11.03
CA GLY A 147 -7.61 -6.54 -9.87
C GLY A 147 -7.87 -5.79 -8.56
N LEU A 148 -7.14 -4.70 -8.32
CA LEU A 148 -7.31 -3.86 -7.13
C LEU A 148 -8.74 -3.31 -7.02
N ARG A 149 -9.32 -2.85 -8.15
CA ARG A 149 -10.71 -2.41 -8.18
C ARG A 149 -11.65 -3.54 -7.75
N GLY A 150 -11.43 -4.76 -8.24
CA GLY A 150 -12.22 -5.93 -7.84
C GLY A 150 -12.15 -6.20 -6.34
N ASP A 151 -10.95 -6.17 -5.76
CA ASP A 151 -10.74 -6.36 -4.33
C ASP A 151 -11.43 -5.28 -3.47
N LEU A 152 -11.36 -4.02 -3.91
CA LEU A 152 -12.04 -2.90 -3.25
C LEU A 152 -13.56 -3.06 -3.30
N VAL A 153 -14.13 -3.46 -4.44
CA VAL A 153 -15.58 -3.73 -4.57
C VAL A 153 -15.99 -4.89 -3.67
N ALA A 154 -15.22 -5.97 -3.63
CA ALA A 154 -15.49 -7.11 -2.77
C ALA A 154 -15.48 -6.71 -1.28
N LEU A 155 -14.51 -5.90 -0.87
CA LEU A 155 -14.46 -5.38 0.50
C LEU A 155 -15.64 -4.44 0.79
N ALA A 156 -15.94 -3.50 -0.11
CA ALA A 156 -17.05 -2.55 0.03
C ALA A 156 -18.41 -3.24 0.13
N ALA A 157 -18.61 -4.32 -0.64
CA ALA A 157 -19.84 -5.12 -0.62
C ALA A 157 -20.12 -5.77 0.76
N SER A 158 -19.11 -5.95 1.61
CA SER A 158 -19.32 -6.43 2.99
C SER A 158 -20.00 -5.40 3.91
N ARG A 159 -20.05 -4.13 3.49
CA ARG A 159 -20.61 -3.00 4.26
C ARG A 159 -21.72 -2.23 3.55
N ALA A 160 -21.82 -2.32 2.23
CA ALA A 160 -22.85 -1.68 1.42
C ALA A 160 -24.22 -2.38 1.55
N GLY A 161 -25.31 -1.67 1.23
CA GLY A 161 -26.65 -2.26 1.18
C GLY A 161 -26.86 -3.18 -0.02
N SER A 162 -26.05 -3.04 -1.07
CA SER A 162 -26.04 -3.91 -2.25
C SER A 162 -24.69 -3.94 -2.94
N HIS A 163 -24.47 -4.92 -3.82
CA HIS A 163 -23.26 -4.97 -4.66
C HIS A 163 -23.17 -3.76 -5.61
N ALA A 164 -24.29 -3.36 -6.22
CA ALA A 164 -24.32 -2.20 -7.11
C ALA A 164 -23.94 -0.90 -6.39
N GLU A 165 -24.37 -0.73 -5.14
CA GLU A 165 -23.97 0.41 -4.31
C GLU A 165 -22.46 0.41 -4.02
N ALA A 166 -21.88 -0.76 -3.71
CA ALA A 166 -20.44 -0.92 -3.54
C ALA A 166 -19.65 -0.58 -4.82
N GLU A 167 -20.11 -1.07 -5.97
CA GLU A 167 -19.50 -0.79 -7.27
C GLU A 167 -19.52 0.71 -7.61
N LEU A 168 -20.66 1.38 -7.40
CA LEU A 168 -20.79 2.82 -7.64
C LEU A 168 -19.90 3.62 -6.69
N ALA A 169 -19.88 3.28 -5.40
CA ALA A 169 -19.05 3.95 -4.41
C ALA A 169 -17.55 3.83 -4.74
N VAL A 170 -17.08 2.63 -5.07
CA VAL A 170 -15.67 2.42 -5.49
C VAL A 170 -15.38 3.17 -6.78
N THR A 171 -16.31 3.18 -7.74
CA THR A 171 -16.14 3.94 -8.99
C THR A 171 -15.98 5.42 -8.73
N LEU A 172 -16.84 6.00 -7.89
CA LEU A 172 -16.80 7.41 -7.54
C LEU A 172 -15.48 7.78 -6.86
N VAL A 173 -15.04 7.00 -5.86
CA VAL A 173 -13.78 7.25 -5.14
C VAL A 173 -12.57 7.08 -6.06
N MET A 174 -12.54 6.06 -6.91
CA MET A 174 -11.45 5.87 -7.87
C MET A 174 -11.40 6.97 -8.93
N ALA A 175 -12.56 7.46 -9.39
CA ALA A 175 -12.64 8.59 -10.31
C ALA A 175 -12.13 9.88 -9.65
N ALA A 176 -12.54 10.14 -8.40
CA ALA A 176 -12.05 11.27 -7.62
C ALA A 176 -10.54 11.19 -7.37
N LEU A 177 -10.03 10.01 -7.00
CA LEU A 177 -8.60 9.77 -6.87
C LEU A 177 -7.88 10.04 -8.19
N GLY A 178 -8.34 9.44 -9.30
CA GLY A 178 -7.78 9.68 -10.63
C GLY A 178 -7.76 11.18 -10.97
N PHE A 179 -8.86 11.88 -10.72
CA PHE A 179 -8.96 13.33 -10.94
C PHE A 179 -7.90 14.09 -10.15
N VAL A 180 -7.81 13.87 -8.83
CA VAL A 180 -6.81 14.48 -7.92
C VAL A 180 -5.38 14.16 -8.35
N LEU A 181 -5.14 12.93 -8.80
CA LEU A 181 -3.84 12.43 -9.19
C LEU A 181 -3.39 12.99 -10.56
N HIS A 182 -4.32 13.24 -11.48
CA HIS A 182 -4.01 13.76 -12.82
C HIS A 182 -4.01 15.28 -12.91
N HIS A 183 -4.76 15.97 -12.05
CA HIS A 183 -4.84 17.43 -12.02
C HIS A 183 -4.00 17.96 -10.86
N GLU A 184 -2.76 18.33 -11.17
CA GLU A 184 -1.79 18.99 -10.27
C GLU A 184 -2.12 20.48 -10.05
N GLU A 185 -3.39 20.88 -9.98
CA GLU A 185 -3.73 22.29 -9.78
C GLU A 185 -3.43 22.73 -8.34
N ALA A 186 -2.35 23.51 -8.21
CA ALA A 186 -2.03 24.59 -7.26
C ALA A 186 -2.11 24.37 -5.74
N ASP A 187 -2.75 23.31 -5.25
CA ASP A 187 -2.99 23.04 -3.82
C ASP A 187 -2.27 21.76 -3.35
N ASP A 188 -1.00 21.58 -3.75
CA ASP A 188 -0.18 20.46 -3.27
C ASP A 188 0.13 20.54 -1.76
N GLU A 189 -0.20 21.65 -1.11
CA GLU A 189 -0.16 21.79 0.36
C GLU A 189 -1.35 21.13 1.06
N ALA A 190 -2.51 20.99 0.40
CA ALA A 190 -3.69 20.43 1.02
C ALA A 190 -3.56 18.90 1.21
N PRO A 191 -3.92 18.35 2.38
CA PRO A 191 -3.90 16.91 2.61
C PRO A 191 -4.74 16.15 1.56
N LEU A 192 -4.28 14.96 1.17
CA LEU A 192 -4.98 14.12 0.18
C LEU A 192 -6.47 13.91 0.53
N ALA A 193 -6.78 13.79 1.82
CA ALA A 193 -8.15 13.61 2.30
C ALA A 193 -9.09 14.76 1.87
N GLU A 194 -8.60 16.00 1.96
CA GLU A 194 -9.36 17.19 1.61
C GLU A 194 -9.53 17.29 0.09
N ARG A 195 -8.43 17.06 -0.65
CA ARG A 195 -8.45 17.04 -2.12
C ARG A 195 -9.40 15.96 -2.66
N LEU A 196 -9.39 14.77 -2.07
CA LEU A 196 -10.25 13.66 -2.48
C LEU A 196 -11.72 13.97 -2.21
N ARG A 197 -12.04 14.57 -1.06
CA ARG A 197 -13.41 15.02 -0.74
C ARG A 197 -13.89 16.09 -1.71
N GLY A 198 -13.08 17.12 -1.95
CA GLY A 198 -13.41 18.18 -2.90
C GLY A 198 -13.58 17.67 -4.34
N ALA A 199 -12.80 16.67 -4.75
CA ALA A 199 -12.98 16.02 -6.05
C ALA A 199 -14.28 15.24 -6.15
N ILE A 200 -14.71 14.55 -5.08
CA ILE A 200 -16.02 13.88 -5.04
C ILE A 200 -17.15 14.90 -5.19
N ASP A 201 -17.11 16.00 -4.43
CA ASP A 201 -18.15 17.04 -4.49
C ASP A 201 -18.24 17.64 -5.89
N ARG A 202 -17.08 17.92 -6.54
CA ARG A 202 -17.02 18.40 -7.92
C ARG A 202 -17.60 17.37 -8.90
N LEU A 203 -17.24 16.10 -8.78
CA LEU A 203 -17.75 15.04 -9.66
C LEU A 203 -19.26 14.87 -9.53
N VAL A 204 -19.81 14.98 -8.30
CA VAL A 204 -21.26 14.95 -8.08
C VAL A 204 -21.93 16.19 -8.67
N ALA A 205 -21.33 17.37 -8.54
CA ALA A 205 -21.86 18.62 -9.08
C ALA A 205 -21.94 18.64 -10.62
N VAL A 206 -21.06 17.91 -11.32
CA VAL A 206 -21.10 17.77 -12.79
C VAL A 206 -22.46 17.26 -13.29
N ASN A 207 -23.19 16.48 -12.48
CA ASN A 207 -24.53 16.01 -12.84
C ASN A 207 -25.54 17.15 -13.08
N ALA A 208 -25.31 18.34 -12.50
CA ALA A 208 -26.18 19.51 -12.66
C ALA A 208 -25.55 20.61 -13.54
N ALA A 209 -24.42 20.34 -14.18
CA ALA A 209 -23.71 21.34 -14.99
C ALA A 209 -24.51 21.66 -16.27
N PRO A 210 -24.72 22.96 -16.60
CA PRO A 210 -25.42 23.33 -17.83
C PRO A 210 -24.56 23.03 -19.06
N LEU A 211 -25.20 22.70 -20.18
CA LEU A 211 -24.55 22.68 -21.49
C LEU A 211 -24.25 24.13 -21.92
N VAL A 212 -23.02 24.39 -22.39
CA VAL A 212 -22.58 25.68 -22.92
C VAL A 212 -22.47 25.60 -24.44
#